data_AF-A0A6A7GDP6-F1
#
_entry.id   AF-A0A6A7GDP6-F1
#
_cell.length_a   1.000
_cell.length_b   1.000
_cell.length_c   1.000
_cell.angle_alpha   90.00
_cell.angle_beta   90.00
_cell.angle_gamma   90.00
#
_symmetry.space_group_name_H-M   'P 1'
#
loop_
_entity.id
_entity.type
_entity.pdbx_description
1 polymer ?
#
loop_
_entity_poly.entity_id
_entity_poly.type
_entity_poly.pdbx_seq_one_letter_code
_entity_poly.pdbx_strand_id
1 'polypeptide(L)'
;MSVKDAKAADLSKDTVDINTKNHMTTDYGIKIENPDNWLRAADENQTGPSLLEDQIAREKIMRFDHERIPERVVHARGTGAFGTFKLHKSAKDYTSAGVLTDTSRETPLFLR
;
A
#
# COMPACT_ATOMS: atom_id res chain seq x y z
N MET A 1 -4.50 -8.38 -25.23
CA MET A 1 -3.51 -9.10 -24.40
C MET A 1 -2.59 -8.05 -23.81
N SER A 2 -2.87 -7.62 -22.56
CA SER A 2 -2.13 -6.55 -21.89
C SER A 2 -0.74 -7.07 -21.55
N VAL A 3 0.29 -6.46 -22.13
CA VAL A 3 1.67 -6.62 -21.66
C VAL A 3 1.63 -6.25 -20.18
N LYS A 4 1.92 -7.21 -19.28
CA LYS A 4 2.10 -6.88 -17.87
C LYS A 4 3.23 -5.86 -17.81
N ASP A 5 2.85 -4.63 -17.56
CA ASP A 5 3.76 -3.50 -17.39
C ASP A 5 4.85 -3.92 -16.40
N ALA A 6 6.13 -3.79 -16.77
CA ALA A 6 7.26 -4.20 -15.95
C ALA A 6 7.19 -3.56 -14.55
N LYS A 7 6.62 -2.36 -14.44
CA LYS A 7 6.41 -1.72 -13.14
C LYS A 7 5.29 -2.38 -12.32
N ALA A 8 4.20 -2.78 -12.96
CA ALA A 8 3.14 -3.54 -12.29
C ALA A 8 3.63 -4.90 -11.80
N ALA A 9 4.49 -5.58 -12.58
CA ALA A 9 5.13 -6.81 -12.17
C ALA A 9 6.04 -6.60 -10.94
N ASP A 10 6.85 -5.54 -10.93
CA ASP A 10 7.68 -5.18 -9.78
C ASP A 10 6.86 -4.92 -8.50
N LEU A 11 5.71 -4.24 -8.61
CA LEU A 11 4.83 -3.96 -7.47
C LEU A 11 4.13 -5.21 -6.93
N SER A 12 4.00 -6.27 -7.74
CA SER A 12 3.26 -7.46 -7.32
C SER A 12 3.87 -8.18 -6.11
N LYS A 13 5.19 -8.01 -5.87
CA LYS A 13 5.89 -8.59 -4.69
C LYS A 13 5.46 -7.95 -3.36
N ASP A 14 4.96 -6.72 -3.40
CA ASP A 14 4.56 -5.93 -2.23
C ASP A 14 3.03 -5.76 -2.18
N THR A 15 2.29 -6.42 -3.07
CA THR A 15 0.83 -6.35 -3.15
C THR A 15 0.21 -7.53 -2.42
N VAL A 16 -0.64 -7.26 -1.43
CA VAL A 16 -1.37 -8.29 -0.66
C VAL A 16 -2.82 -8.35 -1.13
N ASP A 17 -3.30 -9.53 -1.50
CA ASP A 17 -4.71 -9.77 -1.85
C ASP A 17 -5.54 -10.09 -0.60
N ILE A 18 -6.49 -9.21 -0.28
CA ILE A 18 -7.38 -9.31 0.87
C ILE A 18 -8.49 -10.35 0.72
N ASN A 19 -8.75 -10.86 -0.50
CA ASN A 19 -9.85 -11.81 -0.76
C ASN A 19 -9.41 -13.28 -0.63
N THR A 20 -8.15 -13.52 -0.31
CA THR A 20 -7.69 -14.86 0.04
C THR A 20 -8.34 -15.30 1.37
N LYS A 21 -8.63 -16.60 1.52
CA LYS A 21 -9.24 -17.17 2.75
C LYS A 21 -8.25 -17.21 3.92
N ASN A 22 -7.64 -16.07 4.23
CA ASN A 22 -6.66 -15.92 5.30
C ASN A 22 -7.36 -15.52 6.59
N HIS A 23 -6.76 -15.93 7.72
CA HIS A 23 -7.19 -15.44 9.03
C HIS A 23 -6.70 -14.01 9.24
N MET A 24 -7.45 -13.21 10.00
CA MET A 24 -6.96 -11.92 10.47
C MET A 24 -5.80 -12.17 11.45
N THR A 25 -4.70 -11.46 11.27
CA THR A 25 -3.53 -11.55 12.15
C THR A 25 -3.08 -10.16 12.59
N THR A 26 -2.28 -10.14 13.63
CA THR A 26 -1.44 -8.99 13.98
C THR A 26 -0.32 -8.84 12.96
N ASP A 27 0.41 -7.73 13.03
CA ASP A 27 1.60 -7.48 12.19
C ASP A 27 2.73 -8.49 12.43
N TYR A 28 2.72 -9.15 13.59
CA TYR A 28 3.65 -10.22 13.95
C TYR A 28 3.13 -11.62 13.58
N GLY A 29 2.01 -11.71 12.87
CA GLY A 29 1.44 -12.98 12.39
C GLY A 29 0.64 -13.76 13.43
N ILE A 30 0.29 -13.15 14.58
CA ILE A 30 -0.53 -13.81 15.61
C ILE A 30 -1.99 -13.73 15.17
N LYS A 31 -2.68 -14.87 15.13
CA LYS A 31 -4.10 -14.95 14.75
C LYS A 31 -4.97 -14.14 15.71
N ILE A 32 -5.90 -13.35 15.16
CA ILE A 32 -6.90 -12.59 15.89
C ILE A 32 -8.23 -13.34 15.82
N GLU A 33 -8.83 -13.64 16.97
CA GLU A 33 -10.12 -14.33 17.07
C GLU A 33 -11.31 -13.36 17.13
N ASN A 34 -11.18 -12.28 17.92
CA ASN A 34 -12.23 -11.29 18.11
C ASN A 34 -11.67 -9.87 17.89
N PRO A 35 -11.90 -9.27 16.70
CA PRO A 35 -11.36 -7.95 16.37
C PRO A 35 -12.21 -6.77 16.87
N ASP A 36 -13.40 -7.05 17.43
CA ASP A 36 -14.42 -6.06 17.75
C ASP A 36 -14.42 -5.68 19.24
N ASN A 37 -13.79 -6.48 20.09
CA ASN A 37 -13.80 -6.28 21.54
C ASN A 37 -12.38 -6.19 22.10
N TRP A 38 -12.18 -5.27 23.04
CA TRP A 38 -10.96 -5.23 23.84
C TRP A 38 -11.04 -6.27 24.95
N LEU A 39 -9.89 -6.75 25.40
CA LEU A 39 -9.77 -7.54 26.62
C LEU A 39 -10.12 -6.66 27.82
N ARG A 40 -11.05 -7.14 28.64
CA ARG A 40 -11.59 -6.44 29.81
C ARG A 40 -11.59 -7.36 31.01
N ALA A 41 -11.38 -6.80 32.21
CA ALA A 41 -11.73 -7.51 33.44
C ALA A 41 -13.25 -7.71 33.46
N ALA A 42 -13.71 -8.89 33.83
CA ALA A 42 -15.14 -9.18 33.97
C ALA A 42 -15.36 -10.19 35.10
N ASP A 43 -16.48 -10.07 35.79
CA ASP A 43 -17.02 -11.10 36.68
C ASP A 43 -18.37 -11.60 36.11
N GLU A 44 -19.08 -12.43 36.88
CA GLU A 44 -20.35 -13.04 36.43
C GLU A 44 -21.46 -12.02 36.14
N ASN A 45 -21.39 -10.80 36.68
CA ASN A 45 -22.48 -9.82 36.65
C ASN A 45 -22.12 -8.47 36.01
N GLN A 46 -20.82 -8.16 35.82
CA GLN A 46 -20.38 -6.85 35.30
C GLN A 46 -19.15 -6.93 34.39
N THR A 47 -19.13 -6.04 33.38
CA THR A 47 -17.94 -5.78 32.57
C THR A 47 -17.14 -4.62 33.14
N GLY A 48 -15.92 -4.92 33.58
CA GLY A 48 -14.95 -3.97 34.11
C GLY A 48 -14.17 -3.19 33.03
N PRO A 49 -13.07 -2.53 33.44
CA PRO A 49 -12.24 -1.73 32.54
C PRO A 49 -11.42 -2.60 31.57
N SER A 50 -10.95 -1.98 30.49
CA SER A 50 -10.01 -2.60 29.55
C SER A 50 -8.63 -2.81 30.17
N LEU A 51 -7.97 -3.90 29.79
CA LEU A 51 -6.65 -4.27 30.32
C LEU A 51 -5.53 -3.79 29.40
N LEU A 52 -4.44 -3.29 30.01
CA LEU A 52 -3.25 -2.83 29.27
C LEU A 52 -2.50 -3.99 28.57
N GLU A 53 -2.67 -5.21 29.07
CA GLU A 53 -2.06 -6.41 28.48
C GLU A 53 -2.66 -6.80 27.13
N ASP A 54 -3.77 -6.18 26.72
CA ASP A 54 -4.33 -6.37 25.38
C ASP A 54 -3.39 -5.81 24.32
N GLN A 55 -2.54 -6.67 23.78
CA GLN A 55 -1.60 -6.28 22.75
C GLN A 55 -2.32 -6.03 21.41
N ILE A 56 -3.38 -6.79 21.10
CA ILE A 56 -4.08 -6.73 19.80
C ILE A 56 -4.78 -5.37 19.65
N ALA A 57 -5.52 -4.95 20.69
CA ALA A 57 -6.18 -3.66 20.69
C ALA A 57 -5.18 -2.51 20.63
N ARG A 58 -4.09 -2.58 21.40
CA ARG A 58 -3.05 -1.55 21.39
C ARG A 58 -2.35 -1.45 20.04
N GLU A 59 -1.98 -2.58 19.42
CA GLU A 59 -1.32 -2.59 18.11
C GLU A 59 -2.22 -1.92 17.05
N LYS A 60 -3.50 -2.30 17.00
CA LYS A 60 -4.48 -1.73 16.05
C LYS A 60 -4.64 -0.22 16.21
N ILE A 61 -4.79 0.27 17.45
CA ILE A 61 -4.92 1.71 17.72
C ILE A 61 -3.60 2.44 17.45
N MET A 62 -2.45 1.87 17.81
CA MET A 62 -1.16 2.48 17.53
C MET A 62 -0.90 2.65 16.03
N ARG A 63 -1.32 1.68 15.20
CA ARG A 63 -1.26 1.83 13.73
C ARG A 63 -2.17 2.95 13.24
N PHE A 64 -3.41 3.01 13.75
CA PHE A 64 -4.37 4.04 13.40
C PHE A 64 -3.89 5.45 13.77
N ASP A 65 -3.41 5.64 15.00
CA ASP A 65 -2.94 6.93 15.52
C ASP A 65 -1.78 7.51 14.70
N HIS A 66 -1.01 6.66 14.01
CA HIS A 66 0.17 7.02 13.24
C HIS A 66 -0.02 6.83 11.72
N GLU A 67 -1.25 6.79 11.22
CA GLU A 67 -1.52 6.70 9.77
C GLU A 67 -1.03 7.92 8.97
N ARG A 68 -0.99 9.09 9.62
CA ARG A 68 -0.68 10.35 8.94
C ARG A 68 0.82 10.61 8.93
N ILE A 69 1.34 10.89 7.74
CA ILE A 69 2.69 11.40 7.51
C ILE A 69 2.61 12.87 7.07
N PRO A 70 3.68 13.67 7.25
CA PRO A 70 3.69 15.05 6.76
C PRO A 70 3.38 15.13 5.26
N GLU A 71 2.53 16.08 4.88
CA GLU A 71 2.27 16.37 3.48
C GLU A 71 3.45 17.08 2.82
N ARG A 72 3.44 17.12 1.48
CA ARG A 72 4.43 17.90 0.72
C ARG A 72 4.20 19.39 1.00
N VAL A 73 5.28 20.14 1.23
CA VAL A 73 5.24 21.60 1.48
C VAL A 73 4.46 22.36 0.39
N VAL A 74 4.60 21.92 -0.86
CA VAL A 74 3.82 22.41 -2.01
C VAL A 74 3.29 21.23 -2.83
N HIS A 75 2.22 21.45 -3.59
CA HIS A 75 1.50 20.40 -4.33
C HIS A 75 1.03 19.25 -3.42
N ALA A 76 0.54 19.59 -2.21
CA ALA A 76 0.00 18.64 -1.24
C ALA A 76 -1.20 17.86 -1.83
N ARG A 77 -2.12 18.58 -2.48
CA ARG A 77 -3.26 17.99 -3.21
C ARG A 77 -2.84 17.60 -4.63
N GLY A 78 -3.00 16.32 -4.96
CA GLY A 78 -2.76 15.75 -6.29
C GLY A 78 -3.35 14.35 -6.40
N THR A 79 -3.35 13.77 -7.60
CA THR A 79 -3.88 12.42 -7.85
C THR A 79 -2.99 11.69 -8.83
N GLY A 80 -2.78 10.38 -8.63
CA GLY A 80 -1.85 9.61 -9.43
C GLY A 80 -2.52 8.62 -10.37
N ALA A 81 -1.88 8.36 -11.50
CA ALA A 81 -2.29 7.31 -12.44
C ALA A 81 -1.06 6.65 -13.09
N PHE A 82 -1.16 5.33 -13.31
CA PHE A 82 -0.19 4.59 -14.10
C PHE A 82 -0.53 4.71 -15.59
N GLY A 83 0.51 4.64 -16.43
CA GLY A 83 0.35 4.63 -17.88
C GLY A 83 1.66 4.30 -18.60
N THR A 84 1.63 4.42 -19.91
CA THR A 84 2.77 4.07 -20.77
C THR A 84 3.09 5.21 -21.71
N PHE A 85 4.37 5.55 -21.84
CA PHE A 85 4.88 6.43 -22.88
C PHE A 85 5.45 5.64 -24.05
N LYS A 86 5.09 6.07 -25.27
CA LYS A 86 5.59 5.51 -26.52
C LYS A 86 6.06 6.62 -27.44
N LEU A 87 7.28 6.49 -27.94
CA LEU A 87 7.86 7.44 -28.86
C LEU A 87 7.49 7.10 -30.31
N HIS A 88 6.96 8.07 -31.05
CA HIS A 88 6.59 7.87 -32.46
C HIS A 88 7.76 8.09 -33.43
N LYS A 89 8.66 9.04 -33.15
CA LYS A 89 9.82 9.35 -33.98
C LYS A 89 11.06 9.53 -33.11
N SER A 90 12.16 8.91 -33.51
CA SER A 90 13.45 9.00 -32.80
C SER A 90 13.98 10.43 -32.79
N ALA A 91 14.48 10.89 -31.64
CA ALA A 91 15.14 12.17 -31.45
C ALA A 91 16.68 12.02 -31.34
N LYS A 92 17.25 10.96 -31.91
CA LYS A 92 18.69 10.62 -31.81
C LYS A 92 19.63 11.73 -32.27
N ASP A 93 19.18 12.61 -33.16
CA ASP A 93 19.93 13.77 -33.63
C ASP A 93 20.18 14.81 -32.51
N TYR A 94 19.37 14.80 -31.45
CA TYR A 94 19.39 15.79 -30.38
C TYR A 94 19.69 15.20 -29.00
N THR A 95 19.46 13.90 -28.78
CA THR A 95 19.63 13.25 -27.48
C THR A 95 20.06 11.79 -27.61
N SER A 96 20.81 11.32 -26.62
CA SER A 96 21.16 9.91 -26.44
C SER A 96 20.26 9.20 -25.42
N ALA A 97 19.24 9.89 -24.87
CA ALA A 97 18.34 9.31 -23.89
C ALA A 97 17.52 8.17 -24.49
N GLY A 98 17.72 6.93 -24.01
CA GLY A 98 17.10 5.74 -24.59
C GLY A 98 15.57 5.80 -24.73
N VAL A 99 14.89 6.48 -23.80
CA VAL A 99 13.43 6.73 -23.85
C VAL A 99 12.98 7.59 -25.03
N LEU A 100 13.87 8.40 -25.59
CA LEU A 100 13.62 9.34 -26.70
C LEU A 100 14.36 8.95 -27.99
N THR A 101 15.03 7.80 -28.03
CA THR A 101 15.73 7.32 -29.22
C THR A 101 15.18 6.01 -29.78
N ASP A 102 14.57 5.17 -28.94
CA ASP A 102 13.99 3.88 -29.32
C ASP A 102 12.46 3.98 -29.47
N THR A 103 11.96 3.82 -30.69
CA THR A 103 10.52 3.89 -31.01
C THR A 103 9.77 2.57 -30.76
N SER A 104 10.48 1.47 -30.55
CA SER A 104 9.89 0.17 -30.22
C SER A 104 9.56 0.04 -28.72
N ARG A 105 10.24 0.85 -27.90
CA ARG A 105 10.11 0.84 -26.45
C ARG A 105 8.77 1.42 -25.99
N GLU A 106 8.13 0.68 -25.10
CA GLU A 106 7.02 1.16 -24.26
C GLU A 106 7.56 1.39 -22.85
N THR A 107 7.55 2.66 -22.41
CA THR A 107 8.14 3.05 -21.11
C THR A 107 7.03 3.21 -20.07
N PRO A 108 7.04 2.41 -19.00
CA PRO A 108 6.11 2.58 -17.88
C PRO A 108 6.29 3.94 -17.21
N LEU A 109 5.18 4.59 -16.87
CA LEU A 109 5.17 5.88 -16.17
C LEU A 109 4.15 5.86 -15.03
N PHE A 110 4.43 6.72 -14.05
CA PHE A 110 3.47 7.12 -13.03
C PHE A 110 3.38 8.65 -13.02
N LEU A 111 2.17 9.17 -13.24
CA LEU A 111 1.87 10.59 -13.17
C LEU A 111 1.26 10.91 -11.81
N ARG A 112 1.48 12.12 -11.30
CA ARG A 112 0.96 12.62 -10.02
C ARG A 112 0.45 14.06 -10.16
#